data_AF-A0A0G9JTC8-F1
#
_entry.id   AF-A0A0G9JTC8-F1
#
_cell.length_a   1.000
_cell.length_b   1.000
_cell.length_c   1.000
_cell.angle_alpha   90.00
_cell.angle_beta   90.00
_cell.angle_gamma   90.00
#
_symmetry.space_group_name_H-M   'P 1'
#
loop_
_entity.id
_entity.type
_entity.pdbx_description
1 polymer ?
#
loop_
_entity_poly.entity_id
_entity_poly.type
_entity_poly.pdbx_seq_one_letter_code
_entity_poly.pdbx_strand_id
1 'polypeptide(L)'
;MNTIEILIYYSKLKTVQDLVNNIDLVTDIVKDDVYKIAKSKQIYFADFDFTYSTAVSVLNNQIKKKHLNGVKRFFKLENIEDKLNWLISRILNNMLNLTTNPKYKLYFNPKKIDIYKGNYQENDDFERIIQILDIQKLDKSIIKEGLCRVWQKAIYDKDFDYLDFTELCEKYGFEADKVLGSHASTQIQFKKCQAGKFNYQLELII
;
A
#
# COMPACT_ATOMS: atom_id res chain seq x y z
N MET A 1 8.99 -7.62 -5.47
CA MET A 1 7.56 -7.94 -5.34
C MET A 1 6.81 -7.20 -6.46
N ASN A 2 6.01 -7.91 -7.24
CA ASN A 2 5.15 -7.39 -8.30
C ASN A 2 3.96 -6.65 -7.65
N THR A 3 3.50 -5.54 -8.23
CA THR A 3 2.32 -4.78 -7.78
C THR A 3 1.07 -5.66 -7.70
N ILE A 4 1.01 -6.70 -8.53
CA ILE A 4 0.02 -7.77 -8.48
C ILE A 4 0.10 -8.54 -7.16
N GLU A 5 1.29 -8.86 -6.66
CA GLU A 5 1.46 -9.55 -5.38
C GLU A 5 0.97 -8.65 -4.22
N ILE A 6 1.24 -7.34 -4.26
CA ILE A 6 0.75 -6.38 -3.25
C ILE A 6 -0.78 -6.40 -3.16
N LEU A 7 -1.46 -6.39 -4.31
CA LEU A 7 -2.91 -6.41 -4.40
C LEU A 7 -3.51 -7.78 -4.04
N ILE A 8 -2.78 -8.87 -4.27
CA ILE A 8 -3.17 -10.22 -3.84
C ILE A 8 -3.12 -10.37 -2.32
N TYR A 9 -2.10 -9.81 -1.66
CA TYR A 9 -1.99 -9.84 -0.20
C TYR A 9 -2.97 -8.90 0.51
N TYR A 10 -3.61 -7.98 -0.23
CA TYR A 10 -4.64 -7.14 0.35
C TYR A 10 -5.92 -7.95 0.62
N SER A 11 -6.14 -8.26 1.90
CA SER A 11 -7.20 -9.17 2.37
C SER A 11 -8.63 -8.80 1.94
N LYS A 12 -8.84 -7.54 1.53
CA LYS A 12 -10.13 -7.04 1.04
C LYS A 12 -10.36 -7.27 -0.47
N LEU A 13 -9.41 -7.79 -1.25
CA LEU A 13 -9.53 -8.05 -2.70
C LEU A 13 -9.73 -9.53 -3.04
N LYS A 14 -10.86 -10.11 -2.60
CA LYS A 14 -11.16 -11.54 -2.84
C LYS A 14 -12.05 -11.76 -4.07
N THR A 15 -12.94 -10.81 -4.36
CA THR A 15 -13.92 -10.93 -5.45
C THR A 15 -13.75 -9.84 -6.52
N VAL A 16 -14.36 -10.04 -7.68
CA VAL A 16 -14.43 -8.98 -8.72
C VAL A 16 -15.11 -7.73 -8.17
N GLN A 17 -16.14 -7.90 -7.35
CA GLN A 17 -16.90 -6.78 -6.83
C GLN A 17 -16.06 -5.97 -5.85
N ASP A 18 -15.22 -6.63 -5.04
CA ASP A 18 -14.29 -5.94 -4.16
C ASP A 18 -13.29 -5.09 -4.95
N LEU A 19 -12.80 -5.61 -6.08
CA LEU A 19 -11.92 -4.88 -6.97
C LEU A 19 -12.61 -3.63 -7.52
N VAL A 20 -13.85 -3.77 -8.00
CA VAL A 20 -14.63 -2.64 -8.53
C VAL A 20 -14.95 -1.61 -7.44
N ASN A 21 -15.23 -2.06 -6.21
CA ASN A 21 -15.50 -1.18 -5.08
C ASN A 21 -14.26 -0.40 -4.64
N ASN A 22 -13.06 -0.98 -4.84
CA ASN A 22 -11.78 -0.36 -4.51
C ASN A 22 -11.02 0.08 -5.77
N ILE A 23 -11.73 0.40 -6.87
CA ILE A 23 -11.09 0.63 -8.18
C ILE A 23 -10.10 1.79 -8.16
N ASP A 24 -10.42 2.87 -7.45
CA ASP A 24 -9.56 4.06 -7.38
C ASP A 24 -8.21 3.69 -6.72
N LEU A 25 -8.25 2.92 -5.64
CA LEU A 25 -7.07 2.39 -4.94
C LEU A 25 -6.25 1.44 -5.81
N VAL A 26 -6.93 0.50 -6.47
CA VAL A 26 -6.29 -0.44 -7.40
C VAL A 26 -5.59 0.33 -8.50
N THR A 27 -6.22 1.39 -9.04
CA THR A 27 -5.62 2.22 -10.09
C THR A 27 -4.44 3.04 -9.59
N ASP A 28 -4.41 3.50 -8.35
CA ASP A 28 -3.22 4.19 -7.83
C ASP A 28 -2.03 3.22 -7.72
N ILE A 29 -2.27 2.01 -7.22
CA ILE A 29 -1.24 0.99 -7.03
C ILE A 29 -0.66 0.52 -8.38
N VAL A 30 -1.50 0.24 -9.39
CA VAL A 30 -1.00 -0.24 -10.70
C VAL A 30 -0.41 0.86 -11.60
N LYS A 31 -0.38 2.13 -11.16
CA LYS A 31 0.11 3.25 -11.95
C LYS A 31 1.58 3.09 -12.35
N ASP A 32 2.43 2.67 -11.40
CA ASP A 32 3.86 2.46 -11.63
C ASP A 32 4.11 1.30 -12.62
N ASP A 33 3.30 0.24 -12.56
CA ASP A 33 3.33 -0.84 -13.54
C ASP A 33 2.95 -0.37 -14.93
N VAL A 34 1.87 0.40 -15.06
CA VAL A 34 1.45 0.98 -16.34
C VAL A 34 2.57 1.84 -16.92
N TYR A 35 3.25 2.63 -16.08
CA TYR A 35 4.40 3.44 -16.49
C TYR A 35 5.57 2.57 -16.98
N LYS A 36 5.97 1.55 -16.21
CA LYS A 36 7.05 0.62 -16.58
C LYS A 36 6.73 -0.14 -17.87
N ILE A 37 5.49 -0.59 -18.05
CA ILE A 37 5.03 -1.28 -19.27
C ILE A 37 5.03 -0.34 -20.47
N ALA A 38 4.56 0.90 -20.31
CA ALA A 38 4.63 1.89 -21.39
C ALA A 38 6.07 2.12 -21.83
N LYS A 39 6.98 2.31 -20.87
CA LYS A 39 8.42 2.48 -21.12
C LYS A 39 9.06 1.27 -21.80
N SER A 40 8.75 0.05 -21.34
CA SER A 40 9.28 -1.18 -21.94
C SER A 40 8.80 -1.39 -23.38
N LYS A 41 7.58 -0.92 -23.68
CA LYS A 41 7.01 -0.90 -25.04
C LYS A 41 7.44 0.32 -25.88
N GLN A 42 8.32 1.17 -25.35
CA GLN A 42 8.76 2.42 -26.00
C GLN A 42 7.60 3.37 -26.35
N ILE A 43 6.53 3.35 -25.55
CA ILE A 43 5.38 4.24 -25.68
C ILE A 43 5.64 5.48 -24.81
N TYR A 44 5.63 6.65 -25.44
CA TYR A 44 5.77 7.93 -24.75
C TYR A 44 4.43 8.65 -24.60
N PHE A 45 4.19 9.18 -23.40
CA PHE A 45 3.08 10.08 -23.10
C PHE A 45 3.66 11.42 -22.63
N ALA A 46 3.31 12.51 -23.32
CA ALA A 46 3.86 13.84 -23.04
C ALA A 46 3.59 14.31 -21.59
N ASP A 47 2.37 14.06 -21.12
CA ASP A 47 1.98 14.19 -19.72
C ASP A 47 1.38 12.86 -19.27
N PHE A 48 2.21 12.02 -18.66
CA PHE A 48 1.81 10.69 -18.23
C PHE A 48 0.71 10.76 -17.17
N ASP A 49 0.86 11.61 -16.16
CA ASP A 49 -0.06 11.70 -15.02
C ASP A 49 -1.44 12.18 -15.44
N PHE A 50 -1.50 13.22 -16.29
CA PHE A 50 -2.75 13.70 -16.84
C PHE A 50 -3.43 12.64 -17.72
N THR A 51 -2.66 12.01 -18.61
CA THR A 51 -3.19 10.98 -19.53
C THR A 51 -3.69 9.77 -18.75
N TYR A 52 -2.97 9.37 -17.71
CA TYR A 52 -3.32 8.26 -16.83
C TYR A 52 -4.62 8.52 -16.08
N SER A 53 -4.71 9.66 -15.39
CA SER A 53 -5.90 10.08 -14.63
C SER A 53 -7.13 10.14 -15.52
N THR A 54 -6.95 10.63 -16.76
CA THR A 54 -8.00 10.65 -17.77
C THR A 54 -8.42 9.25 -18.20
N ALA A 55 -7.46 8.36 -18.44
CA ALA A 55 -7.72 6.97 -18.84
C ALA A 55 -8.44 6.16 -17.74
N VAL A 56 -8.15 6.43 -16.47
CA VAL A 56 -8.85 5.86 -15.30
C VAL A 56 -10.30 6.36 -15.23
N SER A 57 -10.56 7.65 -15.46
CA SER A 57 -11.93 8.17 -15.55
C SER A 57 -12.75 7.49 -16.66
N VAL A 58 -12.12 7.26 -17.82
CA VAL A 58 -12.73 6.49 -18.92
C VAL A 58 -13.01 5.04 -18.51
N LEU A 59 -12.06 4.38 -17.84
CA LEU A 59 -12.22 3.02 -17.32
C LEU A 59 -13.42 2.92 -16.37
N ASN A 60 -13.53 3.83 -15.41
CA ASN A 60 -14.63 3.87 -14.44
C ASN A 60 -16.00 3.98 -15.12
N ASN A 61 -16.09 4.73 -16.23
CA ASN A 61 -17.31 4.79 -17.04
C ASN A 61 -17.55 3.52 -17.87
N GLN A 62 -16.49 2.85 -18.32
CA GLN A 62 -16.60 1.59 -19.07
C GLN A 62 -17.06 0.43 -18.17
N ILE A 63 -16.50 0.29 -16.96
CA ILE A 63 -16.84 -0.80 -16.02
C ILE A 63 -18.34 -0.79 -15.67
N LYS A 64 -18.96 0.38 -15.55
CA LYS A 64 -20.41 0.54 -15.33
C LYS A 64 -21.25 -0.04 -16.47
N LYS A 65 -20.72 -0.06 -17.70
CA LYS A 65 -21.39 -0.59 -18.89
C LYS A 65 -21.19 -2.10 -19.02
N LYS A 66 -21.78 -2.86 -18.08
CA LYS A 66 -21.69 -4.34 -18.03
C LYS A 66 -22.15 -5.06 -19.30
N HIS A 67 -22.87 -4.39 -20.21
CA HIS A 67 -23.28 -4.96 -21.48
C HIS A 67 -22.14 -5.08 -22.51
N LEU A 68 -21.04 -4.32 -22.36
CA LEU A 68 -19.91 -4.33 -23.29
C LEU A 68 -19.13 -5.64 -23.21
N ASN A 69 -18.81 -6.25 -24.35
CA ASN A 69 -18.15 -7.57 -24.40
C ASN A 69 -16.81 -7.61 -23.64
N GLY A 70 -16.00 -6.56 -23.74
CA GLY A 70 -14.74 -6.47 -22.99
C GLY A 70 -14.95 -6.45 -21.48
N VAL A 71 -15.98 -5.75 -21.02
CA VAL A 71 -16.34 -5.65 -19.59
C VAL A 71 -16.99 -6.95 -19.10
N LYS A 72 -17.85 -7.57 -19.90
CA LYS A 72 -18.39 -8.91 -19.62
C LYS A 72 -17.28 -9.92 -19.41
N ARG A 73 -16.23 -9.89 -20.25
CA ARG A 73 -15.06 -10.77 -20.10
C ARG A 73 -14.36 -10.53 -18.76
N PHE A 74 -14.13 -9.27 -18.39
CA PHE A 74 -13.53 -8.91 -17.10
C PHE A 74 -14.28 -9.53 -15.91
N PHE A 75 -15.62 -9.43 -15.88
CA PHE A 75 -16.44 -10.02 -14.81
C PHE A 75 -16.47 -11.56 -14.81
N LYS A 76 -16.05 -12.22 -15.89
CA LYS A 76 -15.98 -13.68 -16.00
C LYS A 76 -14.62 -14.26 -15.64
N LEU A 77 -13.60 -13.43 -15.46
CA LEU A 77 -12.27 -13.92 -15.05
C LEU A 77 -12.37 -14.50 -13.64
N GLU A 78 -11.68 -15.62 -13.41
CA GLU A 78 -11.68 -16.30 -12.11
C GLU A 78 -10.55 -15.75 -11.24
N ASN A 79 -9.33 -15.73 -11.77
CA ASN A 79 -8.13 -15.26 -11.08
C ASN A 79 -8.10 -13.73 -10.92
N ILE A 80 -7.67 -13.26 -9.74
CA ILE A 80 -7.43 -11.85 -9.43
C ILE A 80 -6.28 -11.27 -10.26
N GLU A 81 -5.23 -12.04 -10.50
CA GLU A 81 -4.09 -11.62 -11.33
C GLU A 81 -4.53 -11.32 -12.76
N ASP A 82 -5.34 -12.18 -13.37
CA ASP A 82 -5.89 -11.95 -14.71
C ASP A 82 -6.76 -10.69 -14.76
N LYS A 83 -7.52 -10.40 -13.70
CA LYS A 83 -8.33 -9.18 -13.59
C LYS A 83 -7.45 -7.94 -13.53
N LEU A 84 -6.38 -7.98 -12.73
CA LEU A 84 -5.41 -6.89 -12.63
C LEU A 84 -4.69 -6.65 -13.95
N ASN A 85 -4.22 -7.73 -14.61
CA ASN A 85 -3.64 -7.67 -15.95
C ASN A 85 -4.60 -7.07 -16.98
N TRP A 86 -5.89 -7.42 -16.89
CA TRP A 86 -6.92 -6.84 -17.74
C TRP A 86 -7.08 -5.33 -17.49
N LEU A 87 -7.10 -4.88 -16.23
CA LEU A 87 -7.19 -3.45 -15.88
C LEU A 87 -6.00 -2.67 -16.40
N ILE A 88 -4.78 -3.14 -16.12
CA ILE A 88 -3.53 -2.54 -16.59
C ILE A 88 -3.57 -2.39 -18.11
N SER A 89 -3.94 -3.47 -18.81
CA SER A 89 -4.09 -3.47 -20.26
C SER A 89 -5.16 -2.49 -20.73
N ARG A 90 -6.28 -2.37 -19.99
CA ARG A 90 -7.38 -1.48 -20.36
C ARG A 90 -7.03 -0.01 -20.16
N ILE A 91 -6.34 0.33 -19.07
CA ILE A 91 -5.83 1.68 -18.80
C ILE A 91 -4.86 2.08 -19.90
N LEU A 92 -3.85 1.26 -20.19
CA LEU A 92 -2.87 1.56 -21.24
C LEU A 92 -3.52 1.76 -22.61
N ASN A 93 -4.52 0.93 -22.96
CA ASN A 93 -5.28 1.09 -24.19
C ASN A 93 -6.12 2.38 -24.21
N ASN A 94 -6.71 2.77 -23.08
CA ASN A 94 -7.42 4.05 -22.97
C ASN A 94 -6.45 5.22 -23.14
N MET A 95 -5.27 5.18 -22.51
CA MET A 95 -4.21 6.19 -22.69
C MET A 95 -3.81 6.32 -24.16
N LEU A 96 -3.53 5.20 -24.84
CA LEU A 96 -3.21 5.19 -26.27
C LEU A 96 -4.33 5.78 -27.13
N ASN A 97 -5.58 5.42 -26.86
CA ASN A 97 -6.71 5.97 -27.62
C ASN A 97 -6.84 7.49 -27.43
N LEU A 98 -6.60 8.00 -26.22
CA LEU A 98 -6.66 9.43 -25.93
C LEU A 98 -5.57 10.23 -26.67
N THR A 99 -4.36 9.66 -26.78
CA THR A 99 -3.20 10.40 -27.32
C THR A 99 -3.00 10.17 -28.82
N THR A 100 -3.29 8.97 -29.32
CA THR A 100 -2.93 8.57 -30.69
C THR A 100 -4.12 8.48 -31.65
N ASN A 101 -5.36 8.29 -31.17
CA ASN A 101 -6.51 8.08 -32.05
C ASN A 101 -7.27 9.40 -32.30
N PRO A 102 -7.19 9.98 -33.52
CA PRO A 102 -7.82 11.27 -33.82
C PRO A 102 -9.35 11.20 -33.73
N LYS A 103 -9.95 10.06 -34.09
CA LYS A 103 -11.40 9.86 -34.01
C LYS A 103 -11.86 9.83 -32.55
N TYR A 104 -11.05 9.28 -31.65
CA TYR A 104 -11.38 9.19 -30.23
C TYR A 104 -11.34 10.54 -29.53
N LYS A 105 -10.38 11.41 -29.90
CA LYS A 105 -10.29 12.80 -29.43
C LYS A 105 -11.58 13.61 -29.65
N LEU A 106 -12.29 13.37 -30.75
CA LEU A 106 -13.52 14.11 -31.10
C LEU A 106 -14.72 13.78 -30.18
N TYR A 107 -14.74 12.59 -29.58
CA TYR A 107 -15.81 12.15 -28.68
C TYR A 107 -15.45 12.28 -27.20
N PHE A 108 -14.22 12.72 -26.91
CA PHE A 108 -13.72 12.91 -25.55
C PHE A 108 -13.89 14.36 -25.12
N ASN A 109 -14.73 14.61 -24.11
CA ASN A 109 -14.91 15.94 -23.54
C ASN A 109 -14.15 16.06 -22.19
N PRO A 110 -12.95 16.69 -22.17
CA PRO A 110 -12.16 16.85 -20.95
C PRO A 110 -12.86 17.69 -19.87
N LYS A 111 -13.86 18.52 -20.21
CA LYS A 111 -14.60 19.35 -19.24
C LYS A 111 -15.40 18.55 -18.20
N LYS A 112 -15.57 17.24 -18.38
CA LYS A 112 -16.23 16.35 -17.41
C LYS A 112 -15.27 15.64 -16.45
N ILE A 113 -13.96 15.88 -16.58
CA ILE A 113 -12.97 15.36 -15.64
C ILE A 113 -12.94 16.35 -14.47
N ASP A 114 -13.49 15.92 -13.35
CA ASP A 114 -13.41 16.69 -12.12
C ASP A 114 -11.99 16.53 -11.57
N ILE A 115 -11.10 17.43 -11.99
CA ILE A 115 -9.68 17.47 -11.58
C ILE A 115 -9.52 17.71 -10.08
N TYR A 116 -10.61 18.09 -9.40
CA TYR A 116 -10.70 18.36 -7.97
C TYR A 116 -11.48 17.32 -7.19
N LYS A 117 -11.73 16.12 -7.75
CA LYS A 117 -12.21 14.96 -6.97
C LYS A 117 -11.15 14.42 -5.99
N GLY A 118 -10.32 15.31 -5.45
CA GLY A 118 -9.49 15.08 -4.27
C GLY A 118 -10.32 15.32 -3.02
N ASN A 119 -11.25 14.41 -2.73
CA ASN A 119 -11.48 14.05 -1.34
C ASN A 119 -10.88 12.66 -1.21
N TYR A 120 -9.54 12.61 -1.18
CA TYR A 120 -8.82 11.48 -0.62
C TYR A 120 -9.38 11.33 0.79
N GLN A 121 -10.26 10.35 1.00
CA GLN A 121 -10.31 9.76 2.33
C GLN A 121 -8.92 9.18 2.50
N GLU A 122 -8.09 9.82 3.33
CA GLU A 122 -6.83 9.27 3.79
C GLU A 122 -7.12 7.84 4.21
N ASN A 123 -6.75 6.91 3.34
CA ASN A 123 -7.03 5.51 3.54
C ASN A 123 -5.82 5.00 4.32
N ASP A 124 -5.77 5.38 5.60
CA ASP A 124 -4.66 5.19 6.55
C ASP A 124 -4.21 3.72 6.62
N ASP A 125 -5.16 2.80 6.38
CA ASP A 125 -4.92 1.37 6.19
C ASP A 125 -3.90 1.07 5.07
N PHE A 126 -3.93 1.80 3.96
CA PHE A 126 -3.13 1.52 2.76
C PHE A 126 -1.74 2.12 2.82
N GLU A 127 -1.61 3.35 3.35
CA GLU A 127 -0.28 3.94 3.55
C GLU A 127 0.53 3.06 4.52
N ARG A 128 -0.15 2.55 5.57
CA ARG A 128 0.40 1.49 6.44
C ARG A 128 0.79 0.23 5.67
N ILE A 129 -0.05 -0.28 4.77
CA ILE A 129 0.27 -1.48 3.99
C ILE A 129 1.47 -1.25 3.07
N ILE A 130 1.54 -0.11 2.38
CA ILE A 130 2.68 0.25 1.51
C ILE A 130 3.96 0.34 2.36
N GLN A 131 3.91 1.02 3.51
CA GLN A 131 5.05 1.10 4.43
C GLN A 131 5.48 -0.27 4.94
N ILE A 132 4.53 -1.14 5.33
CA ILE A 132 4.83 -2.52 5.75
C ILE A 132 5.52 -3.29 4.63
N LEU A 133 5.03 -3.17 3.40
CA LEU A 133 5.59 -3.85 2.23
C LEU A 133 6.97 -3.31 1.85
N ASP A 134 7.19 -2.00 1.96
CA ASP A 134 8.49 -1.38 1.75
C ASP A 134 9.50 -1.83 2.81
N ILE A 135 9.09 -1.94 4.07
CA ILE A 135 9.93 -2.50 5.14
C ILE A 135 10.22 -3.98 4.90
N GLN A 136 9.26 -4.76 4.39
CA GLN A 136 9.48 -6.17 4.02
C GLN A 136 10.46 -6.36 2.85
N LYS A 137 10.78 -5.31 2.07
CA LYS A 137 11.86 -5.36 1.07
C LYS A 137 13.25 -5.33 1.70
N LEU A 138 13.36 -4.88 2.95
CA LEU A 138 14.63 -4.90 3.68
C LEU A 138 14.98 -6.34 4.05
N ASP A 139 16.26 -6.64 4.06
CA ASP A 139 16.74 -7.93 4.55
C ASP A 139 16.22 -8.16 5.98
N LYS A 140 15.79 -9.40 6.29
CA LYS A 140 15.32 -9.78 7.62
C LYS A 140 16.36 -9.43 8.70
N SER A 141 17.64 -9.43 8.35
CA SER A 141 18.73 -8.97 9.22
C SER A 141 18.57 -7.48 9.61
N ILE A 142 18.28 -6.62 8.64
CA ILE A 142 18.07 -5.17 8.82
C ILE A 142 16.80 -4.90 9.64
N ILE A 143 15.70 -5.61 9.35
CA ILE A 143 14.44 -5.47 10.10
C ILE A 143 14.66 -5.87 11.56
N LYS A 144 15.34 -7.00 11.79
CA LYS A 144 15.70 -7.48 13.14
C LYS A 144 16.54 -6.44 13.88
N GLU A 145 17.55 -5.87 13.24
CA GLU A 145 18.39 -4.82 13.83
C GLU A 145 17.57 -3.57 14.18
N GLY A 146 16.65 -3.17 13.29
CA GLY A 146 15.72 -2.07 13.54
C GLY A 146 14.83 -2.31 14.75
N LEU A 147 14.22 -3.49 14.85
CA LEU A 147 13.39 -3.89 16.00
C LEU A 147 14.20 -3.87 17.31
N CYS A 148 15.43 -4.39 17.31
CA CYS A 148 16.32 -4.29 18.47
C CYS A 148 16.56 -2.83 18.89
N ARG A 149 16.80 -1.93 17.92
CA ARG A 149 17.02 -0.49 18.20
C ARG A 149 15.77 0.21 18.73
N VAL A 150 14.58 -0.19 18.26
CA VAL A 150 13.30 0.33 18.77
C VAL A 150 13.16 -0.04 20.25
N TRP A 151 13.33 -1.32 20.58
CA TRP A 151 13.27 -1.79 21.97
C TRP A 151 14.29 -1.07 22.87
N GLN A 152 15.54 -0.96 22.43
CA GLN A 152 16.59 -0.29 23.21
C GLN A 152 16.26 1.17 23.54
N LYS A 153 15.56 1.87 22.64
CA LYS A 153 15.14 3.26 22.86
C LYS A 153 13.90 3.36 23.74
N ALA A 154 13.02 2.36 23.67
CA ALA A 154 11.74 2.36 24.36
C ALA A 154 11.77 1.62 25.71
N ILE A 155 12.90 1.03 26.12
CA ILE A 155 13.00 0.22 27.34
C ILE A 155 12.59 0.94 28.65
N TYR A 156 12.65 2.28 28.65
CA TYR A 156 12.22 3.12 29.78
C TYR A 156 11.04 4.02 29.42
N ASP A 157 10.42 3.78 28.26
CA ASP A 157 9.20 4.46 27.86
C ASP A 157 8.04 3.87 28.67
N LYS A 158 7.16 4.75 29.15
CA LYS A 158 5.97 4.33 29.93
C LYS A 158 4.81 3.93 29.03
N ASP A 159 4.85 4.36 27.77
CA ASP A 159 3.77 4.21 26.80
C ASP A 159 4.07 3.10 25.78
N PHE A 160 5.16 2.34 25.98
CA PHE A 160 5.56 1.24 25.10
C PHE A 160 6.16 0.09 25.91
N ASP A 161 5.39 -0.98 26.10
CA ASP A 161 5.77 -2.13 26.91
C ASP A 161 6.19 -3.36 26.07
N TYR A 162 6.44 -4.49 26.74
CA TYR A 162 6.85 -5.73 26.07
C TYR A 162 5.73 -6.34 25.22
N LEU A 163 4.46 -6.13 25.57
CA LEU A 163 3.32 -6.58 24.77
C LEU A 163 3.24 -5.76 23.48
N ASP A 164 3.36 -4.44 23.57
CA ASP A 164 3.42 -3.56 22.40
C ASP A 164 4.58 -3.96 21.46
N PHE A 165 5.74 -4.27 22.03
CA PHE A 165 6.88 -4.77 21.26
C PHE A 165 6.64 -6.15 20.63
N THR A 166 5.93 -7.04 21.32
CA THR A 166 5.58 -8.36 20.81
C THR A 166 4.64 -8.25 19.61
N GLU A 167 3.60 -7.43 19.72
CA GLU A 167 2.70 -7.13 18.60
C GLU A 167 3.45 -6.53 17.40
N LEU A 168 4.40 -5.62 17.66
CA LEU A 168 5.26 -5.05 16.64
C LEU A 168 6.12 -6.13 15.95
N CYS A 169 6.72 -7.04 16.70
CA CYS A 169 7.53 -8.14 16.14
C CYS A 169 6.69 -9.09 15.28
N GLU A 170 5.50 -9.47 15.76
CA GLU A 170 4.58 -10.35 15.04
C GLU A 170 4.14 -9.76 13.70
N LYS A 171 3.90 -8.44 13.67
CA LYS A 171 3.58 -7.70 12.45
C LYS A 171 4.64 -7.83 11.36
N TYR A 172 5.90 -8.03 11.72
CA TYR A 172 7.02 -8.26 10.80
C TYR A 172 7.45 -9.73 10.71
N GLY A 173 6.69 -10.65 11.31
CA GLY A 173 6.95 -12.10 11.25
C GLY A 173 8.13 -12.54 12.11
N PHE A 174 8.40 -11.84 13.21
CA PHE A 174 9.41 -12.19 14.20
C PHE A 174 8.78 -12.57 15.54
N GLU A 175 9.48 -13.42 16.26
CA GLU A 175 9.19 -13.73 17.67
C GLU A 175 10.07 -12.83 18.53
N ALA A 176 9.47 -12.07 19.46
CA ALA A 176 10.16 -11.06 20.25
C ALA A 176 11.41 -11.61 20.99
N ASP A 177 11.30 -12.80 21.58
CA ASP A 177 12.41 -13.47 22.26
C ASP A 177 13.55 -13.86 21.32
N LYS A 178 13.27 -14.12 20.03
CA LYS A 178 14.32 -14.36 19.02
C LYS A 178 14.98 -13.08 18.53
N VAL A 179 14.32 -11.93 18.70
CA VAL A 179 14.85 -10.61 18.37
C VAL A 179 15.76 -10.11 19.49
N LEU A 180 15.29 -10.12 20.73
CA LEU A 180 15.98 -9.53 21.88
C LEU A 180 16.82 -10.53 22.71
N GLY A 181 16.57 -11.82 22.54
CA GLY A 181 17.03 -12.86 23.47
C GLY A 181 16.04 -13.03 24.64
N SER A 182 15.93 -14.25 25.15
CA SER A 182 14.97 -14.70 26.18
C SER A 182 15.03 -13.99 27.55
N HIS A 183 15.85 -12.96 27.69
CA HIS A 183 16.04 -12.18 28.92
C HIS A 183 15.29 -10.84 28.92
N ALA A 184 14.77 -10.40 27.77
CA ALA A 184 14.08 -9.11 27.68
C ALA A 184 12.68 -9.12 28.33
N SER A 185 11.96 -10.25 28.26
CA SER A 185 10.65 -10.45 28.92
C SER A 185 10.72 -10.46 30.46
N THR A 186 11.93 -10.47 31.04
CA THR A 186 12.17 -10.51 32.50
C THR A 186 12.91 -9.28 33.02
N GLN A 187 13.10 -8.26 32.18
CA GLN A 187 13.79 -7.04 32.59
C GLN A 187 12.92 -6.20 33.53
N ILE A 188 13.29 -6.22 34.81
CA ILE A 188 12.71 -5.37 35.85
C ILE A 188 13.04 -3.91 35.51
N GLN A 189 12.00 -3.08 35.40
CA GLN A 189 12.15 -1.66 35.13
C GLN A 189 12.35 -0.86 36.44
N PHE A 190 13.21 0.14 36.40
CA PHE A 190 13.46 1.04 37.54
C PHE A 190 13.36 2.50 37.09
N LYS A 191 12.74 3.35 37.92
CA LYS A 191 12.79 4.81 37.77
C LYS A 191 13.72 5.41 38.82
N LYS A 192 14.42 6.48 38.45
CA LYS A 192 15.22 7.29 39.38
C LYS A 192 14.30 8.23 40.15
N CYS A 193 14.29 8.11 41.49
CA CYS A 193 13.53 8.98 42.38
C CYS A 193 14.45 9.68 43.38
N GLN A 194 14.17 10.95 43.68
CA GLN A 194 14.95 11.70 44.65
C GLN A 194 14.58 11.27 46.08
N ALA A 195 15.56 10.79 46.83
CA ALA A 195 15.42 10.28 48.20
C ALA A 195 16.14 11.19 49.20
N GLY A 196 15.84 12.50 49.14
CA GLY A 196 16.41 13.52 50.02
C GLY A 196 17.26 14.56 49.29
N LYS A 197 18.01 15.35 50.07
CA LYS A 197 18.87 16.41 49.51
C LYS A 197 20.09 15.77 48.85
N PHE A 198 20.16 15.85 47.52
CA PHE A 198 21.23 15.26 46.69
C PHE A 198 21.33 13.72 46.70
N ASN A 199 20.37 13.02 47.29
CA ASN A 199 20.31 11.55 47.27
C ASN A 199 19.25 11.07 46.28
N TYR A 200 19.55 9.97 45.58
CA TYR A 200 18.63 9.33 44.64
C TYR A 200 18.54 7.84 44.93
N GLN A 201 17.36 7.27 44.75
CA GLN A 201 17.10 5.84 44.83
C GLN A 201 16.47 5.33 43.53
N LEU A 202 16.62 4.04 43.27
CA LEU A 202 15.87 3.35 42.22
C LEU A 202 14.58 2.83 42.82
N GLU A 203 13.45 3.22 42.24
CA GLU A 203 12.15 2.68 42.57
C GLU A 203 11.74 1.70 41.47
N LEU A 204 11.35 0.50 41.87
CA LEU A 204 10.89 -0.53 40.94
C LEU A 204 9.58 -0.06 40.30
N ILE A 205 9.51 -0.09 38.97
CA ILE A 205 8.28 0.20 38.23
C ILE A 205 7.51 -1.12 38.20
N ILE A 206 6.39 -1.15 38.92
CA ILE A 206 5.43 -2.26 38.96
C ILE A 206 4.26 -1.89 38.07
#